data_AF-A0A4S2H1Z0-F1
#
_entry.id   AF-A0A4S2H1Z0-F1
#
_cell.length_a   1.000
_cell.length_b   1.000
_cell.length_c   1.000
_cell.angle_alpha   90.00
_cell.angle_beta   90.00
_cell.angle_gamma   90.00
#
_symmetry.space_group_name_H-M   'P 1'
#
loop_
_entity.id
_entity.type
_entity.pdbx_description
1 polymer ?
#
loop_
_entity_poly.entity_id
_entity_poly.type
_entity_poly.pdbx_seq_one_letter_code
_entity_poly.pdbx_strand_id
1 'polypeptide(L)'
;MRFLPYIIGLFMLAPFALWAGFYLAFPGPKPGLDVPVVTALLAISLPLAAYHYIAGLAYVANSIAGRPGEIVPDWKPARWLMRAMPAATGVLAIGASALLWRAGEGAGAALATLAGGLAIAALLEHLSRAPSLSLPRLDLAHLLHQAMRGLGHGLLAVPVLGWMLREARRDPHRGIPLLVLNLGLALGLATAVFGMIVPMAAAMLSVPLVFYALFALTGE
;
A
#
# COMPACT_ATOMS: atom_id res chain seq x y z
N MET A 1 28.15 13.35 -14.15
CA MET A 1 27.21 12.40 -13.49
C MET A 1 26.28 13.04 -12.44
N ARG A 2 26.51 14.29 -11.99
CA ARG A 2 25.71 14.99 -10.96
C ARG A 2 24.19 15.10 -11.22
N PHE A 3 23.75 15.04 -12.48
CA PHE A 3 22.32 15.12 -12.84
C PHE A 3 21.65 13.76 -13.09
N LEU A 4 22.43 12.68 -13.17
CA LEU A 4 21.92 11.34 -13.51
C LEU A 4 20.79 10.88 -12.58
N PRO A 5 20.84 11.09 -11.24
CA PRO A 5 19.74 10.67 -10.38
C PRO A 5 18.44 11.43 -10.60
N TYR A 6 18.52 12.70 -10.99
CA TYR A 6 17.34 13.52 -11.28
C TYR A 6 16.68 13.09 -12.59
N ILE A 7 17.47 12.67 -13.58
CA ILE A 7 16.98 12.13 -14.86
C ILE A 7 16.28 10.79 -14.62
N ILE A 8 16.86 9.91 -13.80
CA ILE A 8 16.22 8.64 -13.40
C ILE A 8 14.92 8.93 -12.65
N GLY A 9 14.93 9.87 -11.70
CA GLY A 9 13.71 10.25 -10.97
C GLY A 9 12.61 10.82 -11.86
N LEU A 10 12.97 11.62 -12.86
CA LEU A 10 12.04 12.13 -13.87
C LEU A 10 11.49 11.01 -14.75
N PHE A 11 12.32 10.07 -15.17
CA PHE A 11 11.90 8.90 -15.94
C PHE A 11 10.94 8.01 -15.14
N MET A 12 11.22 7.77 -13.86
CA MET A 12 10.33 6.98 -13.00
C MET A 12 8.99 7.70 -12.73
N LEU A 13 8.93 9.03 -12.87
CA LEU A 13 7.68 9.80 -12.80
C LEU A 13 6.88 9.77 -14.10
N ALA A 14 7.48 9.36 -15.22
CA ALA A 14 6.85 9.39 -16.53
C ALA A 14 5.53 8.59 -16.59
N PRO A 15 5.39 7.39 -16.01
CA PRO A 15 4.12 6.67 -15.99
C PRO A 15 3.00 7.45 -15.28
N PHE A 16 3.32 8.12 -14.17
CA PHE A 16 2.36 8.94 -13.43
C PHE A 16 2.00 10.23 -14.18
N ALA A 17 2.98 10.86 -14.81
CA ALA A 17 2.76 12.04 -15.65
C ALA A 17 1.92 11.70 -16.89
N LEU A 18 2.19 10.56 -17.53
CA LEU A 18 1.39 10.03 -18.63
C LEU A 18 -0.02 9.69 -18.17
N TRP A 19 -0.16 9.01 -17.03
CA TRP A 19 -1.46 8.70 -16.45
C TRP A 19 -2.25 9.97 -16.12
N ALA A 20 -1.64 10.96 -15.47
CA ALA A 20 -2.28 12.26 -15.19
C ALA A 20 -2.63 13.03 -16.47
N GLY A 21 -1.76 12.96 -17.48
CA GLY A 21 -2.01 13.52 -18.81
C GLY A 21 -3.23 12.88 -19.48
N PHE A 22 -3.30 11.55 -19.50
CA PHE A 22 -4.48 10.82 -19.99
C PHE A 22 -5.73 11.09 -19.15
N TYR A 23 -5.56 11.24 -17.84
CA TYR A 23 -6.66 11.59 -16.95
C TYR A 23 -7.30 12.92 -17.34
N LEU A 24 -6.47 13.96 -17.56
CA LEU A 24 -6.91 15.31 -17.94
C LEU A 24 -7.35 15.42 -19.40
N ALA A 25 -6.71 14.69 -20.31
CA ALA A 25 -7.00 14.76 -21.76
C ALA A 25 -8.31 14.06 -22.15
N PHE A 26 -8.79 13.10 -21.35
CA PHE A 26 -10.04 12.38 -21.60
C PHE A 26 -11.13 12.80 -20.60
N PRO A 27 -11.89 13.87 -20.87
CA PRO A 27 -13.01 14.27 -20.01
C PRO A 27 -14.12 13.20 -20.07
N GLY A 28 -14.59 12.77 -18.91
CA GLY A 28 -15.64 11.76 -18.77
C GLY A 28 -15.67 11.19 -17.36
N PRO A 29 -16.77 10.52 -16.96
CA PRO A 29 -16.84 9.83 -15.67
C PRO A 29 -15.70 8.81 -15.58
N LYS A 30 -14.93 8.87 -14.50
CA LYS A 30 -13.79 7.99 -14.24
C LYS A 30 -14.28 6.89 -13.30
N PRO A 31 -14.52 5.66 -13.81
CA PRO A 31 -15.09 4.59 -13.00
C PRO A 31 -14.21 4.34 -11.77
N GLY A 32 -14.80 4.38 -10.58
CA GLY A 32 -14.12 4.19 -9.31
C GLY A 32 -13.74 5.48 -8.57
N LEU A 33 -13.71 6.65 -9.23
CA LEU A 33 -13.53 7.96 -8.57
C LEU A 33 -14.84 8.73 -8.41
N ASP A 34 -15.92 8.20 -8.99
CA ASP A 34 -17.30 8.61 -8.78
C ASP A 34 -17.83 8.19 -7.40
N VAL A 35 -17.18 7.23 -6.74
CA VAL A 35 -17.50 6.79 -5.37
C VAL A 35 -16.80 7.71 -4.36
N PRO A 36 -17.55 8.46 -3.52
CA PRO A 36 -16.97 9.42 -2.56
C PRO A 36 -15.93 8.79 -1.63
N VAL A 37 -16.21 7.57 -1.14
CA VAL A 37 -15.31 6.80 -0.27
C VAL A 37 -13.97 6.50 -0.94
N VAL A 38 -13.98 6.08 -2.20
CA VAL A 38 -12.75 5.75 -2.92
C VAL A 38 -11.93 7.02 -3.15
N THR A 39 -12.58 8.12 -3.54
CA THR A 39 -11.92 9.43 -3.71
C THR A 39 -11.33 9.95 -2.40
N ALA A 40 -12.03 9.78 -1.28
CA ALA A 40 -11.53 10.13 0.04
C ALA A 40 -10.28 9.33 0.42
N LEU A 41 -10.31 8.00 0.25
CA LEU A 41 -9.18 7.11 0.53
C LEU A 41 -7.97 7.43 -0.36
N LEU A 42 -8.21 7.69 -1.64
CA LEU A 42 -7.17 8.08 -2.57
C LEU A 42 -6.53 9.41 -2.14
N ALA A 43 -7.34 10.43 -1.84
CA ALA A 43 -6.86 11.73 -1.41
C ALA A 43 -5.96 11.66 -0.17
N ILE A 44 -6.35 10.90 0.87
CA ILE A 44 -5.55 10.79 2.10
C ILE A 44 -4.28 9.93 1.92
N SER A 45 -4.24 9.04 0.94
CA SER A 45 -3.09 8.17 0.66
C SER A 45 -2.02 8.82 -0.22
N LEU A 46 -2.39 9.83 -1.02
CA LEU A 46 -1.49 10.51 -1.96
C LEU A 46 -0.24 11.09 -1.29
N PRO A 47 -0.31 11.80 -0.14
CA PRO A 47 0.88 12.32 0.52
C PRO A 47 1.85 11.22 0.98
N LEU A 48 1.33 10.08 1.45
CA LEU A 48 2.15 8.94 1.87
C LEU A 48 2.90 8.33 0.68
N ALA A 49 2.18 8.11 -0.42
CA ALA A 49 2.78 7.62 -1.66
C ALA A 49 3.85 8.60 -2.20
N ALA A 50 3.55 9.90 -2.20
CA ALA A 50 4.49 10.94 -2.60
C ALA A 50 5.73 10.97 -1.71
N TYR A 51 5.55 10.90 -0.39
CA TYR A 51 6.66 10.83 0.56
C TYR A 51 7.57 9.63 0.29
N HIS A 52 6.98 8.43 0.15
CA HIS A 52 7.72 7.20 -0.11
C HIS A 52 8.50 7.28 -1.43
N TYR A 53 7.88 7.83 -2.46
CA TYR A 53 8.51 7.99 -3.76
C TYR A 53 9.69 8.97 -3.72
N ILE A 54 9.54 10.14 -3.07
CA ILE A 54 10.62 11.11 -2.91
C ILE A 54 11.77 10.51 -2.08
N ALA A 55 11.46 9.77 -1.01
CA ALA A 55 12.45 9.09 -0.18
C ALA A 55 13.22 8.02 -0.97
N GLY A 56 12.54 7.23 -1.80
CA GLY A 56 13.16 6.23 -2.67
C GLY A 56 14.07 6.86 -3.72
N LEU A 57 13.64 7.95 -4.36
CA LEU A 57 14.49 8.69 -5.29
C LEU A 57 15.71 9.30 -4.60
N ALA A 58 15.54 9.85 -3.39
CA ALA A 58 16.64 10.36 -2.59
C ALA A 58 17.64 9.26 -2.24
N TYR A 59 17.16 8.07 -1.85
CA TYR A 59 18.02 6.91 -1.58
C TYR A 59 18.90 6.54 -2.77
N VAL A 60 18.32 6.43 -3.98
CA VAL A 60 19.09 6.13 -5.20
C VAL A 60 20.09 7.24 -5.51
N ALA A 61 19.65 8.50 -5.43
CA ALA A 61 20.50 9.66 -5.71
C ALA A 61 21.68 9.79 -4.75
N ASN A 62 21.43 9.61 -3.46
CA ASN A 62 22.45 9.68 -2.42
C ASN A 62 23.41 8.50 -2.53
N SER A 63 22.93 7.30 -2.87
CA SER A 63 23.78 6.13 -3.12
C SER A 63 24.75 6.35 -4.29
N ILE A 64 24.27 6.91 -5.40
CA ILE A 64 25.12 7.30 -6.55
C ILE A 64 26.13 8.39 -6.15
N ALA A 65 25.76 9.27 -5.21
CA ALA A 65 26.63 10.31 -4.67
C ALA A 65 27.56 9.82 -3.55
N GLY A 66 27.63 8.51 -3.27
CA GLY A 66 28.54 7.92 -2.28
C GLY A 66 28.02 7.95 -0.83
N ARG A 67 26.72 8.20 -0.61
CA ARG A 67 26.05 8.19 0.70
C ARG A 67 24.91 7.15 0.73
N PRO A 68 25.24 5.85 0.73
CA PRO A 68 24.24 4.79 0.76
C PRO A 68 23.46 4.82 2.08
N GLY A 69 22.14 4.56 2.02
CA GLY A 69 21.28 4.56 3.21
C GLY A 69 20.60 5.90 3.54
N GLU A 70 21.04 7.01 2.95
CA GLU A 70 20.40 8.31 3.18
C GLU A 70 19.11 8.47 2.38
N ILE A 71 17.97 8.57 3.06
CA ILE A 71 16.64 8.78 2.45
C ILE A 71 16.24 10.27 2.37
N VAL A 72 17.07 11.17 2.91
CA VAL A 72 16.80 12.62 2.90
C VAL A 72 17.29 13.20 1.58
N PRO A 73 16.44 13.89 0.80
CA PRO A 73 16.88 14.52 -0.43
C PRO A 73 17.92 15.61 -0.16
N ASP A 74 18.96 15.70 -0.99
CA ASP A 74 19.84 16.87 -1.00
C ASP A 74 19.16 18.13 -1.53
N TRP A 75 18.22 17.94 -2.45
CA TRP A 75 17.58 19.04 -3.15
C TRP A 75 16.55 19.72 -2.23
N LYS A 76 16.74 21.02 -1.98
CA LYS A 76 15.92 21.80 -1.03
C LYS A 76 14.41 21.74 -1.32
N PRO A 77 13.94 21.85 -2.58
CA PRO A 77 12.52 21.73 -2.90
C PRO A 77 11.93 20.37 -2.50
N ALA A 78 12.63 19.26 -2.78
CA ALA A 78 12.18 17.93 -2.39
C ALA A 78 12.08 17.78 -0.86
N ARG A 79 13.04 18.33 -0.10
CA ARG A 79 12.95 18.36 1.37
C ARG A 79 11.77 19.18 1.88
N TRP A 80 11.53 20.35 1.29
CA TRP A 80 10.39 21.18 1.68
C TRP A 80 9.08 20.43 1.43
N LEU A 81 8.97 19.80 0.26
CA LEU A 81 7.80 19.01 -0.11
C LEU A 81 7.57 17.84 0.87
N MET A 82 8.61 17.07 1.19
CA MET A 82 8.51 15.99 2.19
C MET A 82 8.07 16.49 3.57
N ARG A 83 8.59 17.64 4.02
CA ARG A 83 8.20 18.24 5.31
C ARG A 83 6.76 18.73 5.32
N ALA A 84 6.20 19.08 4.18
CA ALA A 84 4.80 19.50 4.07
C ALA A 84 3.81 18.32 4.07
N MET A 85 4.27 17.09 3.78
CA MET A 85 3.39 15.91 3.64
C MET A 85 2.54 15.59 4.88
N PRO A 86 3.05 15.64 6.13
CA PRO A 86 2.22 15.40 7.31
C PRO A 86 1.04 16.38 7.41
N ALA A 87 1.32 17.68 7.26
CA ALA A 87 0.30 18.73 7.30
C ALA A 87 -0.69 18.60 6.14
N ALA A 88 -0.19 18.34 4.93
CA ALA A 88 -1.03 18.11 3.76
C ALA A 88 -1.98 16.93 3.96
N THR A 89 -1.50 15.83 4.58
CA THR A 89 -2.32 14.67 4.93
C THR A 89 -3.43 15.05 5.90
N GLY A 90 -3.13 15.83 6.94
CA GLY A 90 -4.14 16.31 7.89
C GLY A 90 -5.23 17.15 7.21
N VAL A 91 -4.84 18.09 6.35
CA VAL A 91 -5.79 18.92 5.58
C VAL A 91 -6.66 18.06 4.66
N LEU A 92 -6.05 17.11 3.94
CA LEU A 92 -6.78 16.20 3.06
C LEU A 92 -7.70 15.26 3.83
N ALA A 93 -7.32 14.81 5.03
CA ALA A 93 -8.16 13.99 5.89
C ALA A 93 -9.42 14.73 6.35
N ILE A 94 -9.27 15.99 6.75
CA ILE A 94 -10.40 16.86 7.12
C ILE A 94 -11.30 17.09 5.91
N GLY A 95 -10.72 17.46 4.75
CA GLY A 95 -11.46 17.70 3.52
C GLY A 95 -12.21 16.47 3.02
N ALA A 96 -11.56 15.31 3.04
CA ALA A 96 -12.14 14.03 2.65
C ALA A 96 -13.28 13.62 3.60
N SER A 97 -13.08 13.74 4.92
CA SER A 97 -14.13 13.47 5.91
C SER A 97 -15.34 14.40 5.73
N ALA A 98 -15.11 15.70 5.48
CA ALA A 98 -16.19 16.65 5.22
C ALA A 98 -16.93 16.33 3.92
N LEU A 99 -16.22 15.89 2.88
CA LEU A 99 -16.81 15.43 1.62
C LEU A 99 -17.71 14.20 1.83
N LEU A 100 -17.24 13.20 2.58
CA LEU A 100 -18.05 12.01 2.89
C LEU A 100 -19.29 12.35 3.70
N TRP A 101 -19.17 13.26 4.66
CA TRP A 101 -20.32 13.74 5.43
C TRP A 101 -21.37 14.40 4.51
N ARG A 102 -20.94 15.28 3.60
CA ARG A 102 -21.84 15.95 2.65
C ARG A 102 -22.44 14.99 1.62
N ALA A 103 -21.72 13.93 1.26
CA ALA A 103 -22.18 12.91 0.34
C ALA A 103 -23.19 11.92 0.97
N GLY A 104 -23.38 11.94 2.29
CA GLY A 104 -24.34 11.06 2.97
C GLY A 104 -23.83 9.64 3.23
N GLU A 105 -22.53 9.39 3.10
CA GLU A 105 -21.86 8.07 3.28
C GLU A 105 -21.85 7.58 4.75
N GLY A 106 -22.45 8.35 5.66
CA GLY A 106 -22.59 8.01 7.08
C GLY A 106 -21.44 8.53 7.95
N ALA A 107 -21.75 8.80 9.22
CA ALA A 107 -20.80 9.34 10.19
C ALA A 107 -19.58 8.44 10.42
N GLY A 108 -19.79 7.12 10.38
CA GLY A 108 -18.72 6.13 10.56
C GLY A 108 -17.64 6.21 9.48
N ALA A 109 -18.04 6.34 8.20
CA ALA A 109 -17.10 6.45 7.08
C ALA A 109 -16.27 7.73 7.15
N ALA A 110 -16.92 8.85 7.49
CA ALA A 110 -16.24 10.14 7.70
C ALA A 110 -15.22 10.06 8.85
N LEU A 111 -15.63 9.55 10.01
CA LEU A 111 -14.75 9.40 11.17
C LEU A 111 -13.59 8.43 10.92
N ALA A 112 -13.85 7.29 10.27
CA ALA A 112 -12.81 6.33 9.91
C ALA A 112 -11.78 6.94 8.95
N THR A 113 -12.23 7.73 7.98
CA THR A 113 -11.35 8.44 7.04
C THR A 113 -10.50 9.48 7.75
N LEU A 114 -11.11 10.27 8.65
CA LEU A 114 -10.37 11.24 9.46
C LEU A 114 -9.33 10.55 10.34
N ALA A 115 -9.72 9.49 11.05
CA ALA A 115 -8.82 8.73 11.91
C ALA A 115 -7.65 8.11 11.12
N GLY A 116 -7.94 7.48 9.98
CA GLY A 116 -6.92 6.90 9.10
C GLY A 116 -5.96 7.96 8.55
N GLY A 117 -6.48 9.10 8.08
CA GLY A 117 -5.66 10.21 7.60
C GLY A 117 -4.79 10.83 8.69
N LEU A 118 -5.31 11.00 9.91
CA LEU A 118 -4.53 11.48 11.05
C LEU A 118 -3.44 10.47 11.48
N ALA A 119 -3.72 9.17 11.42
CA ALA A 119 -2.72 8.14 11.67
C ALA A 119 -1.58 8.19 10.65
N ILE A 120 -1.89 8.38 9.37
CA ILE A 120 -0.89 8.57 8.31
C ILE A 120 -0.10 9.86 8.54
N ALA A 121 -0.76 10.96 8.89
CA ALA A 121 -0.09 12.24 9.19
C ALA A 121 0.89 12.10 10.36
N ALA A 122 0.48 11.41 11.44
CA ALA A 122 1.34 11.13 12.58
C ALA A 122 2.53 10.24 12.21
N LEU A 123 2.32 9.22 11.37
CA LEU A 123 3.39 8.38 10.85
C LEU A 123 4.39 9.21 10.04
N LEU A 124 3.92 10.04 9.11
CA LEU A 124 4.78 10.90 8.30
C LEU A 124 5.56 11.91 9.14
N GLU A 125 4.94 12.46 10.19
CA GLU A 125 5.61 13.36 11.14
C GLU A 125 6.68 12.63 11.96
N HIS A 126 6.44 11.36 12.32
CA HIS A 126 7.45 10.53 12.97
C HIS A 126 8.64 10.27 12.03
N LEU A 127 8.37 9.90 10.78
CA LEU A 127 9.39 9.65 9.76
C LEU A 127 10.19 10.91 9.40
N SER A 128 9.57 12.10 9.44
CA SER A 128 10.24 13.37 9.14
C SER A 128 11.24 13.80 10.22
N ARG A 129 10.99 13.43 11.48
CA ARG A 129 11.84 13.77 12.65
C ARG A 129 12.98 12.79 12.88
N ALA A 130 12.82 11.53 12.49
CA ALA A 130 13.84 10.50 12.61
C ALA A 130 14.22 9.94 11.21
N PRO A 131 14.86 10.76 10.34
CA PRO A 131 15.23 10.34 8.98
C PRO A 131 16.28 9.22 8.98
N SER A 132 17.07 9.11 10.06
CA SER A 132 17.83 7.91 10.37
C SER A 132 16.93 6.94 11.12
N LEU A 133 16.03 6.31 10.38
CA LEU A 133 15.61 4.99 10.77
C LEU A 133 16.82 4.04 10.55
N SER A 134 17.79 4.12 11.44
CA SER A 134 18.04 2.90 12.22
C SER A 134 16.74 2.65 12.96
N LEU A 135 15.73 2.13 12.23
CA LEU A 135 14.74 1.28 12.82
C LEU A 135 15.57 0.47 13.82
N PRO A 136 15.16 0.33 15.09
CA PRO A 136 15.59 -0.84 15.81
C PRO A 136 15.48 -1.97 14.78
N ARG A 137 16.39 -2.93 14.73
CA ARG A 137 16.00 -4.21 14.16
C ARG A 137 14.84 -4.80 15.02
N LEU A 138 13.71 -4.09 15.21
CA LEU A 138 12.40 -4.54 14.80
C LEU A 138 12.63 -5.21 13.47
N ASP A 139 13.02 -6.46 13.63
CA ASP A 139 13.19 -7.41 12.57
C ASP A 139 11.81 -7.44 11.94
N LEU A 140 11.61 -6.59 10.92
CA LEU A 140 10.34 -6.43 10.25
C LEU A 140 9.94 -7.79 9.70
N ALA A 141 10.94 -8.61 9.33
CA ALA A 141 10.78 -10.02 9.04
C ALA A 141 10.26 -10.78 10.27
N HIS A 142 10.78 -10.58 11.49
CA HIS A 142 10.19 -11.15 12.71
C HIS A 142 8.74 -10.71 12.98
N LEU A 143 8.41 -9.42 12.84
CA LEU A 143 7.04 -8.93 13.02
C LEU A 143 6.09 -9.48 11.94
N LEU A 144 6.51 -9.46 10.67
CA LEU A 144 5.79 -10.09 9.57
C LEU A 144 5.66 -11.59 9.80
N HIS A 145 6.69 -12.26 10.29
CA HIS A 145 6.67 -13.69 10.56
C HIS A 145 5.77 -14.03 11.74
N GLN A 146 5.73 -13.21 12.80
CA GLN A 146 4.77 -13.34 13.90
C GLN A 146 3.33 -13.10 13.42
N ALA A 147 3.10 -12.04 12.64
CA ALA A 147 1.78 -11.74 12.07
C ALA A 147 1.32 -12.86 11.12
N MET A 148 2.21 -13.36 10.27
CA MET A 148 1.94 -14.47 9.34
C MET A 148 1.76 -15.80 10.06
N ARG A 149 2.48 -16.06 11.17
CA ARG A 149 2.19 -17.21 12.04
C ARG A 149 0.82 -17.09 12.68
N GLY A 150 0.47 -15.92 13.19
CA GLY A 150 -0.85 -15.65 13.76
C GLY A 150 -1.97 -15.88 12.73
N LEU A 151 -1.79 -15.34 11.52
CA LEU A 151 -2.71 -15.55 10.39
C LEU A 151 -2.77 -17.02 9.97
N GLY A 152 -1.63 -17.71 9.89
CA GLY A 152 -1.56 -19.13 9.57
C GLY A 152 -2.29 -19.99 10.59
N HIS A 153 -2.11 -19.72 11.89
CA HIS A 153 -2.86 -20.39 12.95
C HIS A 153 -4.36 -20.09 12.88
N GLY A 154 -4.74 -18.84 12.60
CA GLY A 154 -6.14 -18.45 12.40
C GLY A 154 -6.77 -19.18 11.22
N LEU A 155 -6.07 -19.25 10.07
CA LEU A 155 -6.52 -19.98 8.87
C LEU A 155 -6.65 -21.48 9.14
N LEU A 156 -5.73 -22.07 9.90
CA LEU A 156 -5.79 -23.49 10.29
C LEU A 156 -6.92 -23.78 11.29
N ALA A 157 -7.36 -22.78 12.06
CA ALA A 157 -8.50 -22.89 12.96
C ALA A 157 -9.86 -22.83 12.22
N VAL A 158 -9.89 -22.31 10.98
CA VAL A 158 -11.11 -22.33 10.16
C VAL A 158 -11.43 -23.78 9.79
N PRO A 159 -12.63 -24.32 10.13
CA PRO A 159 -12.91 -25.76 10.00
C PRO A 159 -12.69 -26.32 8.60
N VAL A 160 -13.16 -25.62 7.56
CA VAL A 160 -13.07 -26.07 6.17
C VAL A 160 -11.70 -25.78 5.58
N LEU A 161 -11.27 -24.52 5.59
CA LEU A 161 -9.97 -24.08 5.05
C LEU A 161 -8.78 -24.76 5.76
N GLY A 162 -8.83 -24.87 7.08
CA GLY A 162 -7.77 -25.47 7.88
C GLY A 162 -7.67 -26.98 7.72
N TRP A 163 -8.76 -27.68 7.44
CA TRP A 163 -8.71 -29.12 7.11
C TRP A 163 -8.10 -29.35 5.72
N MET A 164 -8.49 -28.53 4.74
CA MET A 164 -7.94 -28.57 3.39
C MET A 164 -6.44 -28.24 3.33
N LEU A 165 -5.99 -27.23 4.10
CA LEU A 165 -4.57 -26.88 4.22
C LEU A 165 -3.76 -28.01 4.87
N ARG A 166 -4.33 -28.70 5.86
CA ARG A 166 -3.70 -29.88 6.49
C ARG A 166 -3.60 -31.04 5.50
N GLU A 167 -4.62 -31.26 4.68
CA GLU A 167 -4.62 -32.30 3.65
C GLU A 167 -3.61 -31.98 2.53
N ALA A 168 -3.57 -30.73 2.04
CA ALA A 168 -2.58 -30.28 1.06
C ALA A 168 -1.14 -30.40 1.55
N ARG A 169 -0.90 -30.27 2.87
CA ARG A 169 0.42 -30.53 3.47
C ARG A 169 0.75 -32.01 3.54
N ARG A 170 -0.24 -32.88 3.73
CA ARG A 170 -0.06 -34.33 3.89
C ARG A 170 0.09 -35.05 2.55
N ASP A 171 -0.72 -34.66 1.57
CA ASP A 171 -0.68 -35.18 0.19
C ASP A 171 -0.90 -34.03 -0.79
N PRO A 172 0.18 -33.37 -1.27
CA PRO A 172 0.10 -32.22 -2.15
C PRO A 172 -0.63 -32.52 -3.46
N HIS A 173 -0.48 -33.72 -4.00
CA HIS A 173 -1.03 -34.10 -5.31
C HIS A 173 -2.56 -34.19 -5.29
N ARG A 174 -3.14 -34.55 -4.13
CA ARG A 174 -4.59 -34.58 -3.92
C ARG A 174 -5.14 -33.27 -3.33
N GLY A 175 -4.44 -32.70 -2.35
CA GLY A 175 -4.95 -31.58 -1.57
C GLY A 175 -4.85 -30.24 -2.29
N ILE A 176 -3.79 -29.99 -3.07
CA ILE A 176 -3.61 -28.70 -3.78
C ILE A 176 -4.71 -28.48 -4.83
N PRO A 177 -5.04 -29.44 -5.72
CA PRO A 177 -6.10 -29.23 -6.71
C PRO A 177 -7.46 -28.92 -6.08
N LEU A 178 -7.82 -29.61 -4.99
CA LEU A 178 -9.06 -29.36 -4.26
C LEU A 178 -9.06 -27.99 -3.57
N LEU A 179 -7.94 -27.59 -2.99
CA LEU A 179 -7.76 -26.28 -2.37
C LEU A 179 -7.93 -25.17 -3.40
N VAL A 180 -7.25 -25.28 -4.56
CA VAL A 180 -7.36 -24.30 -5.65
C VAL A 180 -8.79 -24.24 -6.19
N LEU A 181 -9.45 -25.39 -6.38
CA LEU A 181 -10.83 -25.44 -6.83
C LEU A 181 -11.78 -24.73 -5.85
N ASN A 182 -11.70 -25.04 -4.56
CA ASN A 182 -12.55 -24.40 -3.56
C ASN A 182 -12.26 -22.92 -3.37
N LEU A 183 -10.99 -22.50 -3.44
CA LEU A 183 -10.62 -21.08 -3.43
C LEU A 183 -11.19 -20.37 -4.66
N GLY A 184 -11.10 -20.98 -5.84
CA GLY A 184 -11.67 -20.45 -7.07
C GLY A 184 -13.19 -20.34 -7.02
N LEU A 185 -13.88 -21.36 -6.49
CA LEU A 185 -15.33 -21.34 -6.31
C LEU A 185 -15.77 -20.31 -5.26
N ALA A 186 -15.07 -20.22 -4.13
CA ALA A 186 -15.34 -19.21 -3.11
C ALA A 186 -15.12 -17.79 -3.65
N LEU A 187 -14.05 -17.59 -4.43
CA LEU A 187 -13.77 -16.32 -5.09
C LEU A 187 -14.86 -15.98 -6.12
N GLY A 188 -15.27 -16.96 -6.94
CA GLY A 188 -16.34 -16.81 -7.92
C GLY A 188 -17.68 -16.46 -7.28
N LEU A 189 -18.05 -17.18 -6.21
CA LEU A 189 -19.27 -16.90 -5.43
C LEU A 189 -19.21 -15.51 -4.79
N ALA A 190 -18.09 -15.17 -4.15
CA ALA A 190 -17.92 -13.85 -3.56
C ALA A 190 -17.95 -12.74 -4.62
N THR A 191 -17.40 -12.98 -5.81
CA THR A 191 -17.47 -12.05 -6.94
C THR A 191 -18.91 -11.91 -7.44
N ALA A 192 -19.70 -12.99 -7.47
CA ALA A 192 -21.11 -12.93 -7.85
C ALA A 192 -21.95 -12.14 -6.84
N VAL A 193 -21.64 -12.24 -5.54
CA VAL A 193 -22.39 -11.56 -4.46
C VAL A 193 -21.96 -10.10 -4.28
N PHE A 194 -20.66 -9.82 -4.30
CA PHE A 194 -20.09 -8.52 -3.95
C PHE A 194 -19.49 -7.78 -5.14
N GLY A 195 -19.50 -8.37 -6.33
CA GLY A 195 -18.99 -7.78 -7.57
C GLY A 195 -17.47 -7.85 -7.72
N MET A 196 -16.95 -7.09 -8.69
CA MET A 196 -15.54 -7.09 -9.11
C MET A 196 -14.56 -6.58 -8.04
N ILE A 197 -15.04 -5.99 -6.96
CA ILE A 197 -14.17 -5.52 -5.86
C ILE A 197 -13.44 -6.69 -5.17
N VAL A 198 -14.06 -7.87 -5.11
CA VAL A 198 -13.48 -9.06 -4.46
C VAL A 198 -12.24 -9.59 -5.18
N PRO A 199 -12.27 -9.89 -6.50
CA PRO A 199 -11.07 -10.36 -7.19
C PRO A 199 -9.99 -9.28 -7.23
N MET A 200 -10.37 -7.99 -7.25
CA MET A 200 -9.42 -6.89 -7.19
C MET A 200 -8.71 -6.83 -5.83
N ALA A 201 -9.46 -6.94 -4.72
CA ALA A 201 -8.88 -7.01 -3.38
C ALA A 201 -7.99 -8.25 -3.19
N ALA A 202 -8.44 -9.41 -3.69
CA ALA A 202 -7.65 -10.65 -3.65
C ALA A 202 -6.34 -10.52 -4.45
N ALA A 203 -6.39 -9.91 -5.64
CA ALA A 203 -5.21 -9.65 -6.44
C ALA A 203 -4.25 -8.67 -5.74
N MET A 204 -4.77 -7.58 -5.17
CA MET A 204 -3.95 -6.62 -4.43
C MET A 204 -3.29 -7.23 -3.19
N LEU A 205 -3.99 -8.12 -2.47
CA LEU A 205 -3.44 -8.85 -1.32
C LEU A 205 -2.47 -9.97 -1.72
N SER A 206 -2.60 -10.52 -2.92
CA SER A 206 -1.70 -11.58 -3.41
C SER A 206 -0.26 -11.08 -3.61
N VAL A 207 -0.10 -9.82 -4.02
CA VAL A 207 1.22 -9.20 -4.29
C VAL A 207 2.11 -9.20 -3.04
N PRO A 208 1.74 -8.59 -1.90
CA PRO A 208 2.58 -8.63 -0.70
C PRO A 208 2.78 -10.06 -0.19
N LEU A 209 1.81 -10.95 -0.38
CA LEU A 209 1.90 -12.35 0.03
C LEU A 209 2.93 -13.14 -0.80
N VAL A 210 2.99 -12.91 -2.11
CA VAL A 210 3.99 -13.49 -3.02
C VAL A 210 5.37 -12.91 -2.70
N PHE A 211 5.50 -11.60 -2.48
CA PHE A 211 6.77 -11.01 -2.07
C PHE A 211 7.26 -11.56 -0.73
N TYR A 212 6.35 -11.76 0.24
CA TYR A 212 6.69 -12.41 1.50
C TYR A 212 7.13 -13.87 1.29
N ALA A 213 6.42 -14.64 0.46
CA ALA A 213 6.77 -16.02 0.16
C ALA A 213 8.15 -16.11 -0.52
N LEU A 214 8.43 -15.25 -1.50
CA LEU A 214 9.74 -15.18 -2.14
C LEU A 214 10.84 -14.82 -1.13
N PHE A 215 10.63 -13.78 -0.32
CA PHE A 215 11.59 -13.37 0.70
C PHE A 215 11.84 -14.47 1.75
N ALA A 216 10.81 -15.20 2.16
CA ALA A 216 10.93 -16.32 3.09
C ALA A 216 11.62 -17.55 2.47
N LEU A 217 11.50 -17.75 1.16
CA LEU A 217 12.14 -18.86 0.43
C LEU A 217 13.59 -18.58 0.02
N THR A 218 13.95 -17.31 -0.17
CA THR A 218 15.31 -16.89 -0.56
C THR A 218 16.14 -16.35 0.61
N GLY A 219 15.57 -16.30 1.81
CA GLY A 219 16.19 -15.74 3.02
C GLY A 219 17.10 -16.70 3.80
N GLU A 220 17.48 -17.83 3.21
CA GLU A 220 18.55 -18.73 3.71
C GLU A 220 19.85 -18.54 2.92
#